data_AF-A0A4Y9Z785-F1
#
_entry.id   AF-A0A4Y9Z785-F1
#
_cell.length_a   1.000
_cell.length_b   1.000
_cell.length_c   1.000
_cell.angle_alpha   90.00
_cell.angle_beta   90.00
_cell.angle_gamma   90.00
#
_symmetry.space_group_name_H-M   'P 1'
#
loop_
_entity.id
_entity.type
_entity.pdbx_description
1 polymer ?
#
loop_
_entity_poly.entity_id
_entity_poly.type
_entity_poly.pdbx_seq_one_letter_code
_entity_poly.pdbx_strand_id
1 'polypeptide(L)' 'MARTIQDMPLRGSKYAPKTFKGQYWYVEEFIDDFEALLQVNNVSSDKDKVKLILRYCGQEVREVIET' A
#
# COMPACT_ATOMS: atom_id res chain seq x y z
N MET A 1 9.25 -18.47 9.04
CA MET A 1 9.11 -17.21 9.79
C MET A 1 7.80 -16.55 9.36
N ALA A 2 6.99 -16.09 10.31
CA ALA A 2 5.75 -15.39 9.98
C ALA A 2 6.10 -14.00 9.43
N ARG A 3 5.54 -13.61 8.29
CA ARG A 3 5.70 -12.26 7.73
C ARG A 3 4.87 -11.28 8.55
N THR A 4 5.44 -10.10 8.78
CA THR A 4 4.88 -9.03 9.62
C THR A 4 4.89 -7.70 8.87
N ILE A 5 4.37 -6.65 9.49
CA ILE A 5 4.41 -5.27 8.95
C ILE A 5 5.83 -4.82 8.56
N GLN A 6 6.88 -5.36 9.21
CA GLN A 6 8.28 -5.03 8.90
C GLN A 6 8.78 -5.65 7.59
N ASP A 7 8.14 -6.73 7.13
CA ASP A 7 8.46 -7.42 5.88
C ASP A 7 7.80 -6.77 4.65
N MET A 8 7.04 -5.69 4.86
CA MET A 8 6.45 -4.89 3.80
C MET A 8 7.54 -4.36 2.86
N PRO A 9 7.41 -4.59 1.54
CA PRO A 9 8.41 -4.16 0.56
C PRO A 9 8.51 -2.64 0.53
N LEU A 10 9.73 -2.12 0.48
CA LEU A 10 9.97 -0.69 0.33
C LEU A 10 9.44 -0.20 -1.02
N ARG A 11 8.90 1.02 -1.03
CA ARG A 11 8.46 1.68 -2.27
C ARG A 11 9.59 1.66 -3.31
N GLY A 12 9.28 1.24 -4.53
CA GLY A 12 10.26 1.13 -5.63
C GLY A 12 10.99 -0.22 -5.69
N SER A 13 10.79 -1.11 -4.70
CA SER A 13 11.21 -2.52 -4.81
C SER A 13 10.45 -3.25 -5.91
N LYS A 14 11.07 -4.27 -6.50
CA LYS A 14 10.41 -5.19 -7.45
C LYS A 14 9.20 -5.93 -6.88
N TYR A 15 9.08 -5.99 -5.55
CA TYR A 15 7.98 -6.66 -4.86
C TYR A 15 6.93 -5.68 -4.31
N ALA A 16 7.15 -4.37 -4.48
CA ALA A 16 6.18 -3.35 -4.08
C ALA A 16 5.22 -3.06 -5.24
N PRO A 17 3.95 -2.70 -4.93
CA PRO A 17 3.06 -2.14 -5.93
C PRO A 17 3.67 -0.87 -6.52
N LYS A 18 3.25 -0.53 -7.74
CA LYS A 18 3.66 0.74 -8.36
C LYS A 18 3.14 1.89 -7.50
N THR A 19 3.87 3.00 -7.50
CA THR A 19 3.42 4.18 -6.77
C THR A 19 2.12 4.68 -7.38
N PHE A 20 1.05 4.70 -6.57
CA PHE A 20 -0.23 5.22 -6.99
C PHE A 20 -0.22 6.76 -6.97
N LYS A 21 -0.55 7.36 -8.11
CA LYS A 21 -0.52 8.82 -8.30
C LYS A 21 -1.92 9.42 -8.57
N GLY A 22 -2.99 8.70 -8.24
CA GLY A 22 -4.37 9.18 -8.46
C GLY A 22 -4.93 8.88 -9.85
N GLN A 23 -4.33 7.92 -10.58
CA GLN A 23 -4.81 7.51 -11.90
C GLN A 23 -6.08 6.66 -11.76
N TYR A 24 -7.22 7.14 -12.26
CA TYR A 24 -8.51 6.47 -12.07
C TYR A 24 -8.55 5.05 -12.67
N TRP A 25 -7.91 4.82 -13.81
CA TRP A 25 -7.87 3.51 -14.48
C TRP A 25 -7.01 2.46 -13.74
N TYR A 26 -6.20 2.89 -12.77
CA TYR A 26 -5.26 2.02 -12.05
C TYR A 26 -5.65 1.85 -10.57
N VAL A 27 -6.73 2.50 -10.12
CA VAL A 27 -7.10 2.48 -8.70
C VAL A 27 -7.48 1.08 -8.20
N GLU A 28 -8.25 0.32 -9.00
CA GLU A 28 -8.67 -1.03 -8.63
C GLU A 28 -7.48 -1.99 -8.59
N GLU A 29 -6.65 -2.02 -9.65
CA GLU A 29 -5.43 -2.85 -9.69
C GLU A 29 -4.47 -2.52 -8.54
N PHE A 30 -4.31 -1.24 -8.20
CA PHE A 30 -3.51 -0.83 -7.05
C PHE A 30 -4.07 -1.34 -5.71
N ILE A 31 -5.38 -1.26 -5.51
CA ILE A 31 -6.03 -1.75 -4.28
C ILE A 31 -5.86 -3.25 -4.17
N ASP A 32 -6.11 -4.01 -5.25
CA ASP A 32 -5.98 -5.46 -5.27
C ASP A 32 -4.54 -5.91 -4.93
N ASP A 33 -3.55 -5.29 -5.57
CA ASP A 33 -2.13 -5.55 -5.28
C ASP A 33 -1.78 -5.24 -3.82
N PHE A 34 -2.31 -4.13 -3.29
CA PHE A 34 -2.07 -3.70 -1.91
C PHE A 34 -2.74 -4.65 -0.91
N GLU A 35 -3.98 -5.08 -1.14
CA GLU A 35 -4.69 -6.02 -0.28
C GLU A 35 -4.03 -7.40 -0.25
N ALA A 36 -3.61 -7.92 -1.41
CA ALA A 36 -2.84 -9.14 -1.49
C ALA A 36 -1.55 -9.04 -0.66
N LEU A 37 -0.87 -7.90 -0.74
CA LEU A 37 0.34 -7.63 0.05
C LEU A 37 0.06 -7.57 1.55
N LEU A 38 -1.05 -6.98 1.98
CA LEU A 38 -1.48 -6.97 3.38
C LEU A 38 -1.74 -8.38 3.91
N GLN A 39 -2.44 -9.21 3.14
CA GLN A 39 -2.74 -10.59 3.53
C GLN A 39 -1.46 -11.42 3.70
N VAL A 40 -0.54 -11.32 2.74
CA VAL A 40 0.74 -12.04 2.79
C VAL A 40 1.61 -11.63 3.98
N ASN A 41 1.48 -10.39 4.46
CA ASN A 41 2.23 -9.86 5.60
C ASN A 41 1.43 -9.85 6.92
N ASN A 42 0.30 -10.57 6.97
CA ASN A 42 -0.57 -10.71 8.14
C ASN A 42 -1.02 -9.35 8.74
N VAL A 43 -1.24 -8.35 7.90
CA VAL A 43 -1.69 -7.03 8.34
C VAL A 43 -3.21 -6.97 8.35
N SER A 44 -3.79 -7.13 9.54
CA SER A 44 -5.26 -7.14 9.74
C SER A 44 -5.80 -5.86 10.38
N SER A 45 -4.96 -5.12 11.12
CA SER A 45 -5.32 -3.88 11.80
C SER A 45 -5.59 -2.75 10.81
N ASP A 46 -6.80 -2.20 10.83
CA ASP A 46 -7.20 -1.12 9.90
C ASP A 46 -6.33 0.13 10.06
N LYS A 47 -5.90 0.42 11.30
CA LYS A 47 -4.95 1.51 11.58
C LYS A 47 -3.62 1.31 10.86
N ASP A 48 -3.14 0.07 10.76
CA ASP A 48 -1.89 -0.25 10.08
C ASP A 48 -2.08 -0.24 8.56
N LYS A 49 -3.22 -0.73 8.05
CA LYS A 49 -3.57 -0.63 6.62
C LYS A 49 -3.54 0.82 6.13
N VAL A 50 -4.21 1.73 6.84
CA VAL A 50 -4.25 3.17 6.51
C VAL A 50 -2.85 3.79 6.54
N LYS A 51 -2.00 3.43 7.50
CA LYS A 51 -0.62 3.92 7.53
C LYS A 51 0.24 3.37 6.38
N LEU A 52 -0.02 2.13 5.97
CA LEU A 52 0.77 1.44 4.96
C LEU A 52 0.40 1.87 3.54
N ILE A 53 -0.88 2.12 3.25
CA ILE A 53 -1.31 2.58 1.91
C ILE A 53 -0.63 3.89 1.55
N LEU A 54 -0.47 4.81 2.52
CA LEU A 54 0.26 6.07 2.33
C LEU A 54 1.69 5.84 1.83
N ARG A 55 2.38 4.76 2.23
CA ARG A 55 3.74 4.46 1.77
C ARG A 55 3.82 4.28 0.26
N TYR A 56 2.77 3.75 -0.36
CA TYR A 56 2.71 3.45 -1.79
C TYR A 56 1.99 4.53 -2.61
N CYS A 57 1.36 5.51 -1.94
CA CYS A 57 0.80 6.69 -2.59
C CYS A 57 1.88 7.76 -2.88
N GLY A 58 1.69 8.49 -3.98
CA GLY A 58 2.37 9.74 -4.29
C GLY A 58 1.91 10.89 -3.40
N GLN A 59 2.64 12.01 -3.40
CA GLN A 59 2.40 13.13 -2.49
C GLN A 59 0.98 13.69 -2.60
N GLU A 60 0.52 14.02 -3.81
CA GLU A 60 -0.82 14.59 -4.04
C GLU A 60 -1.94 13.68 -3.50
N VAL A 61 -1.79 12.36 -3.65
CA VAL A 61 -2.76 11.40 -3.14
C VAL A 61 -2.71 11.31 -1.60
N ARG A 62 -1.52 11.39 -1.00
CA ARG A 62 -1.38 11.41 0.46
C ARG A 62 -2.07 12.63 1.05
N GLU A 63 -1.84 13.81 0.47
CA GLU A 63 -2.47 15.06 0.91
C GLU A 63 -4.00 14.94 0.90
N VAL A 64 -4.58 14.31 -0.14
CA VAL A 64 -6.03 14.05 -0.21
C VAL A 64 -6.51 13.06 0.86
N ILE A 65 -5.76 12.01 1.16
CA ILE A 65 -6.15 10.99 2.17
C ILE A 65 -5.98 11.52 3.60
N GLU A 66 -4.99 12.39 3.83
CA GLU A 66 -4.68 12.97 5.14
C GLU A 66 -5.50 14.23 5.48
N THR A 67 -6.33 14.72 4.54
CA THR A 67 -7.26 15.85 4.73
C THR A 67 -8.47 15.43 5.56
#